data_AF-A0A377ZYJ3-F1
#
_entry.id   AF-A0A377ZYJ3-F1
#
_cell.length_a   1.000
_cell.length_b   1.000
_cell.length_c   1.000
_cell.angle_alpha   90.00
_cell.angle_beta   90.00
_cell.angle_gamma   90.00
#
_symmetry.space_group_name_H-M   'P 1'
#
loop_
_entity.id
_entity.type
_entity.pdbx_description
1 polymer ?
#
loop_
_entity_poly.entity_id
_entity_poly.type
_entity_poly.pdbx_seq_one_letter_code
_entity_poly.pdbx_strand_id
1 'polypeptide(L)'
;MSSVRIQVINPNTNLAMTETIGAAARAVAAPGTEILAVCPRAGVPSIEGHFDEAIAAVGVLEQIRAGREQGVDGHVIACFGDPGLLAARELAQGPVIGMPEAAMHMATMVATVSPL
;
A
#
# COMPACT_ATOMS: atom_id res chain seq x y z
N MET A 1 2.21 25.43 5.48
CA MET A 1 1.16 24.48 5.07
C MET A 1 1.45 23.18 5.79
N SER A 2 0.45 22.52 6.38
CA SER A 2 0.67 21.20 6.99
C SER A 2 1.01 20.22 5.89
N SER A 3 2.11 19.47 6.04
CA SER A 3 2.51 18.41 5.10
C SER A 3 1.65 17.18 5.35
N VAL A 4 1.17 16.52 4.29
CA VAL A 4 0.49 15.21 4.36
C VAL A 4 1.54 14.12 4.20
N ARG A 5 1.49 13.06 4.99
CA ARG A 5 2.43 11.93 4.91
C ARG A 5 1.68 10.64 4.63
N ILE A 6 1.99 10.00 3.52
CA ILE A 6 1.36 8.75 3.08
C ILE A 6 2.38 7.61 3.16
N GLN A 7 2.05 6.57 3.91
CA GLN A 7 2.84 5.34 3.96
C GLN A 7 2.47 4.42 2.80
N VAL A 8 3.45 4.01 2.01
CA VAL A 8 3.26 3.08 0.89
C VAL A 8 3.99 1.78 1.22
N ILE A 9 3.23 0.75 1.54
CA ILE A 9 3.72 -0.50 2.12
C ILE A 9 3.86 -1.53 0.99
N ASN A 10 5.09 -1.89 0.64
CA ASN A 10 5.36 -3.13 -0.08
C ASN A 10 5.20 -4.31 0.90
N PRO A 11 4.25 -5.23 0.70
CA PRO A 11 4.00 -6.32 1.65
C PRO A 11 5.07 -7.43 1.64
N ASN A 12 5.92 -7.50 0.62
CA ASN A 12 7.08 -8.41 0.60
C ASN A 12 8.35 -7.71 1.12
N THR A 13 9.41 -8.47 1.36
CA THR A 13 10.67 -7.98 1.95
C THR A 13 11.69 -7.45 0.93
N ASN A 14 11.33 -7.35 -0.35
CA ASN A 14 12.26 -6.94 -1.41
C ASN A 14 12.46 -5.41 -1.43
N LEU A 15 13.67 -4.97 -1.10
CA LEU A 15 14.04 -3.55 -1.07
C LEU A 15 13.99 -2.88 -2.45
N ALA A 16 14.47 -3.54 -3.50
CA ALA A 16 14.46 -2.97 -4.85
C ALA A 16 13.03 -2.74 -5.35
N MET A 17 12.10 -3.65 -4.99
CA MET A 17 10.68 -3.46 -5.28
C MET A 17 10.09 -2.30 -4.49
N THR A 18 10.46 -2.17 -3.21
CA THR A 18 10.05 -1.04 -2.36
C THR A 18 10.52 0.31 -2.90
N GLU A 19 11.75 0.38 -3.40
CA GLU A 19 12.30 1.57 -4.07
C GLU A 19 11.53 1.91 -5.34
N THR A 20 11.23 0.91 -6.17
CA THR A 20 10.45 1.06 -7.40
C THR A 20 9.04 1.58 -7.12
N ILE A 21 8.34 0.97 -6.15
CA ILE A 21 7.01 1.40 -5.69
C ILE A 21 7.08 2.84 -5.16
N GLY A 22 8.08 3.15 -4.32
CA GLY A 22 8.27 4.48 -3.77
C GLY A 22 8.54 5.54 -4.83
N ALA A 23 9.31 5.21 -5.88
CA ALA A 23 9.58 6.11 -6.99
C ALA A 23 8.31 6.42 -7.78
N ALA A 24 7.51 5.39 -8.09
CA ALA A 24 6.23 5.57 -8.76
C ALA A 24 5.25 6.44 -7.95
N ALA A 25 5.14 6.19 -6.64
CA ALA A 25 4.29 6.98 -5.76
C ALA A 25 4.75 8.46 -5.68
N ARG A 26 6.06 8.71 -5.56
CA ARG A 26 6.61 10.08 -5.54
C ARG A 26 6.40 10.83 -6.84
N ALA A 27 6.44 10.15 -7.99
CA ALA A 27 6.29 10.78 -9.30
C ALA A 27 4.90 11.43 -9.52
N VAL A 28 3.88 10.98 -8.77
CA VAL A 28 2.49 11.47 -8.88
C VAL A 28 1.98 12.15 -7.61
N ALA A 29 2.83 12.27 -6.58
CA ALA A 29 2.45 12.89 -5.31
C ALA A 29 2.21 14.40 -5.49
N ALA A 30 1.12 14.91 -4.91
CA ALA A 30 0.83 16.34 -4.92
C ALA A 30 1.88 17.15 -4.11
N PRO A 31 2.07 18.44 -4.41
CA PRO A 31 2.91 19.31 -3.59
C PRO A 31 2.49 19.30 -2.12
N GLY A 32 3.44 19.10 -1.21
CA GLY A 32 3.17 18.97 0.23
C GLY A 32 2.80 17.56 0.69
N THR A 33 2.86 16.56 -0.20
CA THR A 33 2.73 15.14 0.16
C THR A 33 4.11 14.48 0.25
N GLU A 34 4.42 13.93 1.41
CA GLU A 34 5.59 13.08 1.65
C GLU A 34 5.20 11.61 1.47
N ILE A 35 6.05 10.85 0.76
CA ILE A 35 5.87 9.41 0.56
C ILE A 35 6.87 8.64 1.43
N LEU A 36 6.33 7.87 2.37
CA LEU A 36 7.09 6.93 3.19
C LEU A 36 6.94 5.52 2.62
N ALA A 37 7.86 5.12 1.74
CA ALA A 37 7.89 3.77 1.16
C ALA A 37 8.59 2.79 2.13
N VAL A 38 7.91 1.71 2.49
CA VAL A 38 8.40 0.74 3.49
C VAL A 38 8.10 -0.70 3.08
N CYS A 39 8.81 -1.63 3.70
CA CYS A 39 8.51 -3.06 3.65
C CYS A 39 8.70 -3.71 5.03
N PRO A 40 8.07 -4.86 5.29
CA PRO A 40 8.32 -5.66 6.49
C PRO A 40 9.79 -6.06 6.66
N ARG A 41 10.24 -6.23 7.90
CA ARG A 41 11.60 -6.70 8.22
C ARG A 41 11.76 -8.22 8.06
N ALA A 42 10.66 -8.95 8.15
CA ALA A 42 10.58 -10.39 7.99
C ALA A 42 9.30 -10.74 7.23
N GLY A 43 9.31 -11.87 6.53
CA GLY A 43 8.21 -12.30 5.69
C GLY A 43 8.73 -12.95 4.40
N VAL A 44 7.92 -12.88 3.37
CA VAL A 44 8.22 -13.47 2.05
C VAL A 44 8.96 -12.47 1.15
N PRO A 45 9.87 -12.92 0.26
CA PRO A 45 10.58 -12.04 -0.69
C PRO A 45 9.72 -11.66 -1.90
N SER A 46 8.70 -12.47 -2.20
CA SER A 46 7.70 -12.30 -3.27
C SER A 46 6.39 -12.92 -2.77
N ILE A 47 5.25 -12.49 -3.32
CA ILE A 47 3.93 -13.00 -2.96
C ILE A 47 3.35 -13.70 -4.17
N GLU A 48 3.28 -15.03 -4.13
CA GLU A 48 3.00 -15.87 -5.31
C GLU A 48 1.87 -16.89 -5.04
N GLY A 49 1.20 -16.76 -3.90
CA GLY A 49 0.02 -17.55 -3.57
C GLY A 49 -0.53 -17.24 -2.17
N HIS A 50 -1.59 -17.96 -1.80
CA HIS A 50 -2.33 -17.71 -0.56
C HIS A 50 -1.51 -17.85 0.72
N PHE A 51 -0.53 -18.76 0.73
CA PHE A 51 0.38 -18.91 1.87
C PHE A 51 1.21 -17.63 2.06
N ASP A 52 1.75 -17.09 0.97
CA ASP A 52 2.55 -15.89 0.99
C ASP A 52 1.72 -14.66 1.38
N GLU A 53 0.48 -14.57 0.87
CA GLU A 53 -0.47 -13.52 1.23
C GLU A 53 -0.78 -13.52 2.74
N ALA A 54 -0.96 -14.71 3.34
CA ALA A 54 -1.21 -14.84 4.77
C ALA A 54 -0.03 -14.32 5.62
N ILE A 55 1.21 -14.61 5.20
CA ILE A 55 2.41 -14.07 5.86
C ILE A 55 2.52 -12.56 5.63
N ALA A 56 2.32 -12.11 4.39
CA ALA A 56 2.40 -10.71 4.01
C ALA A 56 1.39 -9.85 4.77
N ALA A 57 0.19 -10.37 5.04
CA ALA A 57 -0.83 -9.68 5.82
C ALA A 57 -0.32 -9.31 7.22
N VAL A 58 0.39 -10.20 7.91
CA VAL A 58 1.01 -9.88 9.21
C VAL A 58 2.06 -8.79 9.06
N GLY A 59 2.92 -8.88 8.05
CA GLY A 59 3.92 -7.85 7.74
C GLY A 59 3.31 -6.48 7.46
N VAL A 60 2.19 -6.44 6.73
CA VAL A 60 1.42 -5.21 6.50
C VAL A 60 0.93 -4.63 7.83
N LEU A 61 0.33 -5.44 8.71
CA LEU A 61 -0.17 -4.95 10.00
C LEU A 61 0.95 -4.40 10.90
N GLU A 62 2.14 -4.99 10.85
CA GLU A 62 3.31 -4.43 11.55
C GLU A 62 3.70 -3.05 11.01
N GLN A 63 3.69 -2.87 9.68
CA GLN A 63 3.97 -1.58 9.06
C GLN A 63 2.86 -0.54 9.32
N ILE A 64 1.59 -0.95 9.32
CA ILE A 64 0.45 -0.10 9.68
C ILE A 64 0.62 0.41 11.12
N ARG A 65 0.96 -0.48 12.07
CA ARG A 65 1.24 -0.08 13.46
C ARG A 65 2.37 0.94 13.53
N ALA A 66 3.48 0.67 12.83
CA ALA A 66 4.61 1.60 12.80
C ALA A 66 4.26 2.95 12.16
N GLY A 67 3.46 2.95 11.09
CA GLY A 67 2.98 4.18 10.44
C GLY A 67 2.07 4.98 11.36
N ARG A 68 1.18 4.30 12.09
CA ARG A 68 0.31 4.93 13.09
C ARG A 68 1.11 5.57 14.22
N GLU A 69 2.12 4.87 14.76
CA GLU A 69 3.02 5.42 15.78
C GLU A 69 3.80 6.63 15.27
N GLN A 70 4.15 6.65 13.98
CA GLN A 70 4.78 7.78 13.32
C GLN A 70 3.81 8.91 12.99
N GLY A 71 2.50 8.71 13.13
CA GLY A 71 1.45 9.69 12.84
C GLY A 71 1.28 9.99 11.35
N VAL A 72 1.37 8.97 10.48
CA VAL A 72 1.05 9.14 9.05
C VAL A 72 -0.44 9.41 8.84
N ASP A 73 -0.78 10.11 7.77
CA ASP A 73 -2.16 10.53 7.49
C ASP A 73 -2.95 9.48 6.71
N GLY A 74 -2.28 8.49 6.11
CA GLY A 74 -2.91 7.40 5.38
C GLY A 74 -1.92 6.35 4.89
N HIS A 75 -2.46 5.22 4.43
CA HIS A 75 -1.69 4.05 4.03
C HIS A 75 -2.14 3.50 2.68
N VAL A 76 -1.17 2.97 1.92
CA VAL A 76 -1.39 2.22 0.68
C VAL A 76 -0.76 0.84 0.82
N ILE A 77 -1.51 -0.22 0.50
CA ILE A 77 -0.99 -1.58 0.40
C ILE A 77 -0.60 -1.84 -1.07
N ALA A 78 0.70 -1.96 -1.32
CA ALA A 78 1.27 -1.99 -2.66
C ALA A 78 1.52 -3.43 -3.16
N CYS A 79 0.47 -4.25 -3.19
CA CYS A 79 0.51 -5.61 -3.73
C CYS A 79 -0.81 -5.95 -4.42
N PHE A 80 -0.72 -6.63 -5.57
CA PHE A 80 -1.91 -7.03 -6.32
C PHE A 80 -2.55 -8.27 -5.68
N GLY A 81 -3.37 -8.04 -4.65
CA GLY A 81 -3.98 -9.05 -3.78
C GLY A 81 -4.46 -8.45 -2.45
N ASP A 82 -4.00 -7.24 -2.11
CA ASP A 82 -4.43 -6.48 -0.92
C ASP A 82 -4.35 -7.26 0.41
N PRO A 83 -3.19 -7.89 0.72
CA PRO A 83 -3.05 -8.76 1.88
C PRO A 83 -3.34 -8.01 3.18
N GLY A 84 -4.36 -8.47 3.90
CA GLY A 84 -4.75 -7.92 5.20
C GLY A 84 -5.46 -6.56 5.15
N LEU A 85 -5.97 -6.11 3.99
CA LEU A 85 -6.59 -4.77 3.83
C LEU A 85 -7.65 -4.45 4.89
N LEU A 86 -8.60 -5.35 5.14
CA LEU A 86 -9.67 -5.09 6.11
C LEU A 86 -9.12 -5.01 7.55
N ALA A 87 -8.20 -5.91 7.92
CA ALA A 87 -7.53 -5.84 9.22
C ALA A 87 -6.67 -4.58 9.37
N ALA A 88 -6.03 -4.12 8.29
CA ALA A 88 -5.27 -2.89 8.27
C ALA A 88 -6.17 -1.67 8.52
N ARG A 89 -7.39 -1.66 7.97
CA ARG A 89 -8.40 -0.60 8.23
C ARG A 89 -8.88 -0.60 9.68
N GLU A 90 -8.98 -1.74 10.33
CA GLU A 90 -9.31 -1.82 11.76
C GLU A 90 -8.20 -1.23 12.65
N LEU A 91 -6.93 -1.44 12.26
CA LEU A 91 -5.77 -1.03 13.06
C LEU A 91 -5.35 0.43 12.83
N ALA A 92 -5.47 0.91 11.59
CA ALA A 92 -5.09 2.25 11.18
C ALA A 92 -6.03 3.32 11.74
N GLN A 93 -5.53 4.55 11.87
CA GLN A 93 -6.36 5.72 12.18
C GLN A 93 -6.75 6.49 10.91
N GLY A 94 -5.87 6.53 9.91
CA GLY A 94 -6.13 7.11 8.58
C GLY A 94 -6.67 6.07 7.58
N PRO A 95 -7.06 6.50 6.37
CA PRO A 95 -7.52 5.59 5.33
C PRO A 95 -6.43 4.58 4.93
N VAL A 96 -6.87 3.36 4.61
CA VAL A 96 -6.03 2.31 4.01
C VAL A 96 -6.64 1.91 2.67
N ILE A 97 -5.88 2.10 1.61
CA ILE A 97 -6.30 1.83 0.23
C ILE A 97 -5.47 0.70 -0.37
N GLY A 98 -6.16 -0.28 -0.95
CA GLY A 98 -5.52 -1.34 -1.72
C GLY A 98 -5.11 -0.90 -3.11
N MET A 99 -4.00 -1.42 -3.64
CA MET A 99 -3.54 -1.08 -4.99
C MET A 99 -4.50 -1.61 -6.07
N PRO A 100 -4.91 -2.90 -6.07
CA PRO A 100 -6.02 -3.41 -6.85
C PRO A 100 -7.30 -2.60 -6.73
N GLU A 101 -7.76 -2.31 -5.51
CA GLU A 101 -8.96 -1.51 -5.27
C GLU A 101 -8.88 -0.16 -6.01
N ALA A 102 -7.80 0.59 -5.79
CA ALA A 102 -7.58 1.88 -6.46
C ALA A 102 -7.49 1.74 -8.00
N ALA A 103 -6.73 0.74 -8.49
CA ALA A 103 -6.54 0.51 -9.91
C ALA A 103 -7.86 0.15 -10.61
N MET A 104 -8.65 -0.75 -10.03
CA MET A 104 -9.94 -1.16 -10.56
C MET A 104 -10.94 0.00 -10.52
N HIS A 105 -11.00 0.75 -9.42
CA HIS A 105 -11.82 1.96 -9.36
C HIS A 105 -11.46 2.94 -10.48
N MET A 106 -10.17 3.20 -10.70
CA MET A 106 -9.76 4.13 -11.74
C MET A 106 -10.02 3.60 -13.14
N ALA A 107 -9.87 2.30 -13.37
CA ALA A 107 -10.23 1.68 -14.64
C ALA A 107 -11.72 1.90 -14.98
N THR A 108 -12.63 1.78 -14.01
CA THR A 108 -14.08 1.99 -14.27
C THR A 108 -14.43 3.43 -14.68
N MET A 109 -13.58 4.41 -14.34
CA MET A 109 -13.80 5.81 -14.70
C MET A 109 -13.39 6.14 -16.15
N VAL A 110 -12.53 5.31 -16.75
CA VAL A 110 -11.93 5.59 -18.08
C VAL A 110 -12.21 4.50 -19.13
N ALA A 111 -12.60 3.30 -18.70
CA ALA A 111 -12.90 2.20 -19.59
C ALA A 111 -14.21 2.46 -20.35
N THR A 112 -14.18 2.27 -21.67
CA THR A 112 -15.37 2.31 -22.50
C THR A 112 -16.17 1.02 -22.30
N VAL A 113 -17.44 1.13 -21.91
CA VAL A 113 -18.38 0.01 -22.05
C VAL A 113 -18.69 -0.12 -23.53
N SER A 114 -18.09 -1.10 -24.20
CA SER A 114 -18.50 -1.46 -25.57
C SER A 114 -19.87 -2.13 -25.48
N PRO A 115 -20.92 -1.58 -26.12
CA PRO A 115 -22.20 -2.25 -26.24
C PRO A 115 -22.10 -3.21 -27.41
N LEU A 116 -21.59 -4.42 -27.17
CA LEU A 116 -21.87 -5.56 -28.06
C LEU A 116 -23.05 -6.34 -27.49
#